data_AF-A0A6I6A242-F1
#
_entry.id   AF-A0A6I6A242-F1
#
_cell.length_a   1.000
_cell.length_b   1.000
_cell.length_c   1.000
_cell.angle_alpha   90.00
_cell.angle_beta   90.00
_cell.angle_gamma   90.00
#
_symmetry.space_group_name_H-M   'P 1'
#
loop_
_entity.id
_entity.type
_entity.pdbx_description
1 polymer ?
#
loop_
_entity_poly.entity_id
_entity_poly.type
_entity_poly.pdbx_seq_one_letter_code
_entity_poly.pdbx_strand_id
1 'polypeptide(L)'
;MPTPPLRRAAAALCALAAALVTAALAAVPGTAAAPAAPPPAAAVGTPVRVMPLGDSITGNPGCWRALLHRDLTAAGYAVDMVGSLPAQGCGVPHDGDNEGHGGALVTTVAASGEAARWFAAARPQVVLLHFATNDVWSARTPDQVLDAWTTLVRQARAVDPHVVLVVAQIIPVAPPTCAQCPERTRALNARVPAWAAATSTAASPVLVVDHWTGWDPARDTTDGVHPHEGGFARMAATWYPAVVQALRIARGQDPGPTPTVTSGPTATPTPTPTPTATPTPTATATPTPSATAPSPGDEGCRATTTVVSTWPGGWVATVRVTAGAAPVAGWRVLPVGGPAPAVAHAWNASVDGSGFTNAAWNGALGAGASTELGYQGRGSPTTTRLRCVATPASAG
;
A
#
# COMPACT_ATOMS: atom_id res chain seq x y z
N MET A 1 -68.26 -67.36 10.23
CA MET A 1 -69.41 -66.42 10.21
C MET A 1 -69.73 -66.04 11.66
N PRO A 2 -70.24 -64.84 11.98
CA PRO A 2 -70.42 -63.65 11.14
C PRO A 2 -69.58 -62.43 11.62
N THR A 3 -69.75 -61.28 10.97
CA THR A 3 -69.18 -59.95 11.28
C THR A 3 -70.30 -58.97 11.74
N PRO A 4 -70.06 -57.64 11.93
CA PRO A 4 -69.48 -57.00 13.11
C PRO A 4 -70.55 -56.36 14.06
N PRO A 5 -71.02 -55.08 14.05
CA PRO A 5 -70.57 -53.80 13.44
C PRO A 5 -70.49 -52.56 14.39
N LEU A 6 -69.60 -51.60 14.05
CA LEU A 6 -69.79 -50.12 14.02
C LEU A 6 -70.79 -49.39 14.97
N ARG A 7 -70.34 -48.34 15.70
CA ARG A 7 -70.45 -46.88 15.31
C ARG A 7 -70.29 -45.90 16.51
N ARG A 8 -69.62 -44.75 16.25
CA ARG A 8 -69.91 -43.33 16.63
C ARG A 8 -70.24 -42.96 18.10
N ALA A 9 -70.13 -41.71 18.58
CA ALA A 9 -69.30 -40.52 18.30
C ALA A 9 -69.70 -39.39 19.30
N ALA A 10 -68.87 -38.34 19.41
CA ALA A 10 -69.20 -36.93 19.76
C ALA A 10 -69.31 -36.46 21.24
N ALA A 11 -68.82 -35.21 21.42
CA ALA A 11 -69.08 -34.17 22.46
C ALA A 11 -68.94 -34.53 23.97
N ALA A 12 -68.14 -33.89 24.84
CA ALA A 12 -67.53 -32.53 24.95
C ALA A 12 -68.46 -31.41 25.49
N LEU A 13 -68.26 -30.98 26.76
CA LEU A 13 -67.84 -29.63 27.21
C LEU A 13 -68.03 -29.37 28.75
N CYS A 14 -67.11 -28.57 29.32
CA CYS A 14 -67.23 -27.62 30.46
C CYS A 14 -67.79 -28.00 31.85
N ALA A 15 -66.94 -27.93 32.90
CA ALA A 15 -66.84 -26.80 33.86
C ALA A 15 -66.10 -27.25 35.15
N LEU A 16 -64.86 -26.83 35.45
CA LEU A 16 -64.42 -25.57 36.08
C LEU A 16 -64.84 -25.36 37.57
N ALA A 17 -63.95 -25.74 38.50
CA ALA A 17 -63.79 -25.15 39.83
C ALA A 17 -62.36 -25.45 40.36
N ALA A 18 -61.67 -24.47 40.93
CA ALA A 18 -60.27 -24.58 41.34
C ALA A 18 -60.10 -24.45 42.87
N ALA A 19 -59.10 -25.13 43.45
CA ALA A 19 -58.68 -24.91 44.83
C ALA A 19 -57.18 -25.18 45.06
N LEU A 20 -56.48 -24.08 45.39
CA LEU A 20 -55.22 -23.91 46.10
C LEU A 20 -53.95 -24.71 45.72
N VAL A 21 -52.88 -23.91 45.55
CA VAL A 21 -51.49 -24.30 45.30
C VAL A 21 -50.78 -24.66 46.61
N THR A 22 -50.09 -25.80 46.62
CA THR A 22 -48.92 -26.02 47.49
C THR A 22 -47.69 -26.25 46.61
N ALA A 23 -46.67 -25.41 46.79
CA ALA A 23 -45.50 -25.42 45.94
C ALA A 23 -44.54 -26.58 46.29
N ALA A 24 -44.33 -27.50 45.34
CA ALA A 24 -43.19 -28.41 45.34
C ALA A 24 -42.24 -27.99 44.22
N LEU A 25 -41.05 -27.49 44.57
CA LEU A 25 -40.01 -27.19 43.60
C LEU A 25 -39.41 -28.51 43.06
N ALA A 26 -39.95 -29.00 41.95
CA ALA A 26 -39.25 -29.95 41.11
C ALA A 26 -38.22 -29.19 40.26
N ALA A 27 -36.94 -29.27 40.64
CA ALA A 27 -35.86 -28.71 39.86
C ALA A 27 -35.68 -29.50 38.55
N VAL A 28 -36.26 -29.00 37.45
CA VAL A 28 -35.94 -29.48 36.11
C VAL A 28 -34.51 -29.03 35.78
N PRO A 29 -33.57 -29.93 35.47
CA PRO A 29 -32.25 -29.51 35.00
C PRO A 29 -32.43 -28.85 33.64
N GLY A 30 -32.30 -27.52 33.60
CA GLY A 30 -32.27 -26.79 32.34
C GLY A 30 -31.11 -27.28 31.51
N THR A 31 -31.39 -27.87 30.34
CA THR A 31 -30.38 -28.19 29.35
C THR A 31 -29.78 -26.87 28.87
N ALA A 32 -28.66 -26.47 29.47
CA ALA A 32 -27.87 -25.36 28.99
C ALA A 32 -27.52 -25.66 27.53
N ALA A 33 -28.06 -24.87 26.60
CA ALA A 33 -27.66 -24.96 25.21
C ALA A 33 -26.14 -24.75 25.18
N ALA A 34 -25.41 -25.76 24.66
CA ALA A 34 -23.98 -25.61 24.47
C ALA A 34 -23.72 -24.32 23.67
N PRO A 35 -22.75 -23.49 24.06
CA PRO A 35 -22.45 -22.28 23.32
C PRO A 35 -22.20 -22.68 21.87
N ALA A 36 -22.92 -22.04 20.95
CA ALA A 36 -22.79 -22.34 19.53
C ALA A 36 -21.30 -22.26 19.17
N ALA A 37 -20.76 -23.32 18.58
CA ALA A 37 -19.37 -23.33 18.16
C ALA A 37 -19.12 -22.07 17.31
N PRO A 38 -18.02 -21.33 17.54
CA PRO A 38 -17.72 -20.17 16.73
C PRO A 38 -17.75 -20.59 15.26
N PRO A 39 -18.31 -19.75 14.36
CA PRO A 39 -18.39 -20.10 12.95
C PRO A 39 -16.99 -20.51 12.48
N PRO A 40 -16.84 -21.60 11.71
CA PRO A 40 -15.53 -22.06 11.29
C PRO A 40 -14.80 -20.89 10.65
N ALA A 41 -13.59 -20.60 11.15
CA ALA A 41 -12.77 -19.53 10.61
C ALA A 41 -12.71 -19.70 9.10
N ALA A 42 -13.15 -18.67 8.36
CA ALA A 42 -13.29 -18.75 6.91
C ALA A 42 -11.98 -19.30 6.33
N ALA A 43 -12.06 -20.42 5.60
CA ALA A 43 -10.88 -21.12 5.14
C ALA A 43 -10.01 -20.14 4.34
N VAL A 44 -8.87 -19.78 4.91
CA VAL A 44 -7.94 -18.81 4.33
C VAL A 44 -7.36 -19.46 3.09
N GLY A 45 -7.98 -19.18 1.94
CA GLY A 45 -7.68 -19.85 0.69
C GLY A 45 -6.21 -19.65 0.33
N THR A 46 -5.55 -20.72 -0.11
CA THR A 46 -4.10 -20.86 -0.28
C THR A 46 -3.39 -19.54 -0.55
N PRO A 47 -2.39 -19.15 0.27
CA PRO A 47 -1.61 -17.95 0.06
C PRO A 47 -1.09 -17.83 -1.37
N VAL A 48 -1.10 -16.63 -1.93
CA VAL A 48 -0.47 -16.37 -3.23
C VAL A 48 1.02 -16.20 -3.01
N ARG A 49 1.83 -16.95 -3.77
CA ARG A 49 3.30 -16.83 -3.73
C ARG A 49 3.77 -15.56 -4.43
N VAL A 50 4.32 -14.62 -3.66
CA VAL A 50 4.82 -13.33 -4.12
C VAL A 50 6.35 -13.31 -3.97
N MET A 51 7.09 -13.13 -5.06
CA MET A 51 8.55 -13.00 -5.03
C MET A 51 8.97 -11.53 -5.19
N PRO A 52 9.50 -10.89 -4.14
CA PRO A 52 10.30 -9.67 -4.28
C PRO A 52 11.64 -10.00 -4.94
N LEU A 53 11.84 -9.56 -6.18
CA LEU A 53 13.05 -9.82 -6.96
C LEU A 53 13.78 -8.50 -7.22
N GLY A 54 15.05 -8.43 -6.81
CA GLY A 54 15.80 -7.18 -6.97
C GLY A 54 17.25 -7.20 -6.52
N ASP A 55 17.76 -5.99 -6.39
CA ASP A 55 19.10 -5.70 -5.88
C ASP A 55 19.07 -5.39 -4.36
N SER A 56 20.05 -4.64 -3.84
CA SER A 56 20.15 -4.28 -2.41
C SER A 56 18.92 -3.55 -1.86
N ILE A 57 18.21 -2.77 -2.70
CA ILE A 57 16.99 -2.06 -2.28
C ILE A 57 15.85 -3.04 -1.99
N THR A 58 15.82 -4.19 -2.66
CA THR A 58 14.93 -5.30 -2.30
C THR A 58 15.49 -6.08 -1.11
N GLY A 59 16.79 -6.39 -1.11
CA GLY A 59 17.43 -7.29 -0.15
C GLY A 59 17.66 -6.74 1.26
N ASN A 60 18.46 -5.69 1.41
CA ASN A 60 19.09 -5.38 2.70
C ASN A 60 19.00 -3.87 3.07
N PRO A 61 18.27 -3.50 4.14
CA PRO A 61 17.34 -4.33 4.93
C PRO A 61 15.99 -4.55 4.23
N GLY A 62 15.68 -3.79 3.17
CA GLY A 62 14.49 -3.99 2.33
C GLY A 62 13.14 -3.86 3.05
N CYS A 63 13.07 -3.10 4.15
CA CYS A 63 11.93 -3.09 5.07
C CYS A 63 10.59 -2.63 4.49
N TRP A 64 10.57 -2.12 3.25
CA TRP A 64 9.33 -1.94 2.50
C TRP A 64 8.55 -3.26 2.34
N ARG A 65 9.24 -4.41 2.24
CA ARG A 65 8.60 -5.74 2.22
C ARG A 65 7.84 -6.03 3.50
N ALA A 66 8.43 -5.73 4.65
CA ALA A 66 7.83 -5.95 5.96
C ALA A 66 6.56 -5.10 6.15
N LEU A 67 6.59 -3.83 5.73
CA LEU A 67 5.45 -2.93 5.74
C LEU A 67 4.35 -3.37 4.75
N LEU A 68 4.73 -3.74 3.52
CA LEU A 68 3.82 -4.22 2.49
C LEU A 68 3.12 -5.52 2.92
N HIS A 69 3.87 -6.50 3.42
CA HIS A 69 3.31 -7.76 3.92
C HIS A 69 2.33 -7.50 5.07
N ARG A 70 2.73 -6.73 6.09
CA ARG A 70 1.85 -6.32 7.20
C ARG A 70 0.53 -5.73 6.70
N ASP A 71 0.59 -4.80 5.75
CA ASP A 71 -0.59 -4.09 5.25
C ASP A 71 -1.49 -5.00 4.41
N LEU A 72 -0.92 -5.92 3.63
CA LEU A 72 -1.66 -6.96 2.90
C LEU A 72 -2.35 -7.95 3.86
N THR A 73 -1.65 -8.45 4.89
CA THR A 73 -2.24 -9.33 5.91
C THR A 73 -3.34 -8.62 6.69
N ALA A 74 -3.12 -7.35 7.09
CA ALA A 74 -4.11 -6.55 7.80
C ALA A 74 -5.39 -6.27 6.97
N ALA A 75 -5.26 -6.22 5.64
CA ALA A 75 -6.37 -6.14 4.70
C ALA A 75 -7.01 -7.50 4.36
N GLY A 76 -6.55 -8.60 4.97
CA GLY A 76 -7.10 -9.95 4.79
C GLY A 76 -6.57 -10.72 3.58
N TYR A 77 -5.52 -10.24 2.91
CA TYR A 77 -4.86 -10.98 1.84
C TYR A 77 -3.94 -12.07 2.40
N ALA A 78 -4.19 -13.32 2.00
CA ALA A 78 -3.26 -14.41 2.21
C ALA A 78 -2.16 -14.38 1.15
N VAL A 79 -0.94 -14.10 1.62
CA VAL A 79 0.31 -13.95 0.87
C VAL A 79 1.37 -14.83 1.51
N ASP A 80 2.20 -15.44 0.69
CA ASP A 80 3.38 -16.24 1.02
C ASP A 80 4.52 -15.56 0.26
N MET A 81 5.42 -14.90 0.97
CA MET A 81 6.56 -14.22 0.36
C MET A 81 7.60 -15.29 0.06
N VAL A 82 8.21 -15.28 -1.12
CA VAL A 82 9.07 -16.39 -1.55
C VAL A 82 10.37 -15.93 -2.22
N GLY A 83 11.45 -16.61 -1.89
CA GLY A 83 12.77 -16.45 -2.49
C GLY A 83 13.83 -17.22 -1.70
N SER A 84 15.09 -17.16 -2.13
CA SER A 84 16.19 -17.90 -1.47
C SER A 84 16.75 -17.21 -0.22
N LEU A 85 16.46 -15.93 -0.02
CA LEU A 85 16.96 -15.15 1.12
C LEU A 85 15.88 -14.99 2.20
N PRO A 86 16.23 -15.15 3.49
CA PRO A 86 15.28 -15.05 4.58
C PRO A 86 14.86 -13.60 4.87
N ALA A 87 13.82 -13.45 5.68
CA ALA A 87 13.43 -12.18 6.29
C ALA A 87 14.59 -11.47 7.02
N GLN A 88 14.73 -10.15 6.78
CA GLN A 88 15.67 -9.28 7.47
C GLN A 88 14.97 -8.53 8.63
N GLY A 89 15.74 -8.14 9.65
CA GLY A 89 15.21 -7.54 10.87
C GLY A 89 14.66 -6.12 10.67
N CYS A 90 13.34 -5.99 10.54
CA CYS A 90 12.65 -4.71 10.27
C CYS A 90 11.69 -4.25 11.39
N GLY A 91 11.81 -4.80 12.61
CA GLY A 91 11.04 -4.37 13.78
C GLY A 91 9.54 -4.72 13.77
N VAL A 92 9.03 -5.35 12.71
CA VAL A 92 7.65 -5.85 12.62
C VAL A 92 7.64 -7.34 12.24
N PRO A 93 6.76 -8.17 12.83
CA PRO A 93 6.51 -9.53 12.36
C PRO A 93 5.98 -9.50 10.93
N HIS A 94 6.61 -10.24 10.03
CA HIS A 94 6.22 -10.37 8.64
C HIS A 94 6.78 -11.68 8.09
N ASP A 95 6.17 -12.19 7.03
CA ASP A 95 6.90 -13.03 6.09
C ASP A 95 7.78 -12.12 5.23
N GLY A 96 9.06 -12.44 5.17
CA GLY A 96 10.10 -11.59 4.59
C GLY A 96 10.99 -12.31 3.59
N ASP A 97 10.66 -13.54 3.21
CA ASP A 97 11.44 -14.29 2.22
C ASP A 97 11.45 -13.54 0.87
N ASN A 98 12.62 -13.51 0.23
CA ASN A 98 12.91 -12.59 -0.86
C ASN A 98 14.04 -13.08 -1.77
N GLU A 99 14.15 -12.45 -2.93
CA GLU A 99 15.18 -12.67 -3.94
C GLU A 99 15.92 -11.34 -4.22
N GLY A 100 16.29 -10.64 -3.15
CA GLY A 100 16.95 -9.32 -3.19
C GLY A 100 18.46 -9.41 -3.00
N HIS A 101 19.24 -9.38 -4.09
CA HIS A 101 20.68 -9.65 -4.06
C HIS A 101 21.52 -8.38 -4.09
N GLY A 102 22.16 -8.05 -2.96
CA GLY A 102 22.99 -6.86 -2.82
C GLY A 102 24.14 -6.80 -3.83
N GLY A 103 24.27 -5.68 -4.56
CA GLY A 103 25.28 -5.49 -5.60
C GLY A 103 25.05 -6.27 -6.91
N ALA A 104 24.01 -7.10 -7.02
CA ALA A 104 23.71 -7.84 -8.23
C ALA A 104 23.29 -6.92 -9.38
N LEU A 105 23.67 -7.28 -10.61
CA LEU A 105 23.19 -6.64 -11.84
C LEU A 105 22.15 -7.54 -12.49
N VAL A 106 21.01 -6.98 -12.90
CA VAL A 106 19.96 -7.73 -13.59
C VAL A 106 20.46 -8.27 -14.93
N THR A 107 21.35 -7.55 -15.62
CA THR A 107 22.01 -8.01 -16.84
C THR A 107 22.85 -9.27 -16.62
N THR A 108 23.55 -9.38 -15.48
CA THR A 108 24.34 -10.57 -15.13
C THR A 108 23.43 -11.73 -14.73
N VAL A 109 22.44 -11.49 -13.86
CA VAL A 109 21.52 -12.52 -13.34
C VAL A 109 20.66 -13.14 -14.44
N ALA A 110 20.17 -12.33 -15.39
CA ALA A 110 19.41 -12.84 -16.52
C ALA A 110 20.25 -13.75 -17.44
N ALA A 111 21.53 -13.41 -17.62
CA ALA A 111 22.48 -14.15 -18.46
C ALA A 111 23.07 -15.39 -17.79
N SER A 112 23.27 -15.39 -16.46
CA SER A 112 23.78 -16.55 -15.69
C SER A 112 22.76 -17.67 -15.58
N GLY A 113 21.46 -17.35 -15.71
CA GLY A 113 20.36 -18.28 -15.50
C GLY A 113 20.03 -18.52 -14.02
N GLU A 114 20.57 -17.73 -13.09
CA GLU A 114 20.24 -17.81 -11.67
C GLU A 114 18.75 -17.56 -11.41
N ALA A 115 18.16 -16.52 -12.01
CA ALA A 115 16.75 -16.22 -11.83
C ALA A 115 15.83 -17.36 -12.30
N ALA A 116 16.19 -18.10 -13.35
CA ALA A 116 15.45 -19.30 -13.75
C ALA A 116 15.45 -20.38 -12.66
N ARG A 117 16.55 -20.52 -11.89
CA ARG A 117 16.62 -21.45 -10.74
C ARG A 117 15.77 -20.96 -9.58
N TRP A 118 15.81 -19.66 -9.27
CA TRP A 118 14.98 -19.04 -8.23
C TRP A 118 13.49 -19.19 -8.54
N PHE A 119 13.07 -18.87 -9.77
CA PHE A 119 11.70 -19.09 -10.21
C PHE A 119 11.29 -20.56 -10.15
N ALA A 120 12.15 -21.50 -10.57
CA ALA A 120 11.84 -22.93 -10.52
C ALA A 120 11.69 -23.47 -9.08
N ALA A 121 12.48 -22.95 -8.13
CA ALA A 121 12.42 -23.34 -6.72
C ALA A 121 11.18 -22.75 -6.02
N ALA A 122 10.98 -21.44 -6.10
CA ALA A 122 9.91 -20.72 -5.39
C ALA A 122 8.55 -20.81 -6.09
N ARG A 123 8.53 -21.00 -7.42
CA ARG A 123 7.34 -21.01 -8.29
C ARG A 123 6.38 -19.84 -8.01
N PRO A 124 6.84 -18.58 -8.07
CA PRO A 124 6.01 -17.43 -7.72
C PRO A 124 4.83 -17.26 -8.69
N GLN A 125 3.70 -16.82 -8.16
CA GLN A 125 2.51 -16.44 -8.92
C GLN A 125 2.47 -14.92 -9.20
N VAL A 126 3.15 -14.14 -8.35
CA VAL A 126 3.39 -12.71 -8.54
C VAL A 126 4.87 -12.43 -8.35
N VAL A 127 5.49 -11.62 -9.21
CA VAL A 127 6.88 -11.17 -9.06
C VAL A 127 6.89 -9.64 -8.96
N LEU A 128 7.51 -9.11 -7.90
CA LEU A 128 7.72 -7.67 -7.71
C LEU A 128 9.15 -7.35 -8.14
N LEU A 129 9.31 -6.71 -9.31
CA LEU A 129 10.61 -6.44 -9.92
C LEU A 129 11.04 -5.00 -9.67
N HIS A 130 11.98 -4.80 -8.74
CA HIS A 130 12.73 -3.55 -8.59
C HIS A 130 14.22 -3.88 -8.68
N PHE A 131 14.72 -3.94 -9.92
CA PHE A 131 16.03 -4.51 -10.22
C PHE A 131 16.72 -3.85 -11.41
N ALA A 132 17.57 -2.85 -11.16
CA ALA A 132 18.45 -2.24 -12.17
C ALA A 132 19.44 -1.22 -11.58
N THR A 133 19.46 -1.05 -10.26
CA THR A 133 20.19 0.02 -9.57
C THR A 133 21.69 -0.07 -9.84
N ASN A 134 22.24 -1.28 -9.74
CA ASN A 134 23.65 -1.54 -10.01
C ASN A 134 23.98 -1.53 -11.51
N ASP A 135 23.01 -1.84 -12.39
CA ASP A 135 23.17 -1.74 -13.83
C ASP A 135 23.28 -0.27 -14.27
N VAL A 136 22.43 0.61 -13.73
CA VAL A 136 22.51 2.07 -13.89
C VAL A 136 23.85 2.62 -13.38
N TRP A 137 24.29 2.16 -12.20
CA TRP A 137 25.58 2.54 -11.61
C TRP A 137 26.75 2.08 -12.49
N SER A 138 26.67 0.86 -13.02
CA SER A 138 27.65 0.24 -13.93
C SER A 138 27.51 0.67 -15.40
N ALA A 139 26.76 1.74 -15.68
CA ALA A 139 26.58 2.33 -17.01
C ALA A 139 26.01 1.37 -18.09
N ARG A 140 25.23 0.37 -17.69
CA ARG A 140 24.44 -0.44 -18.65
C ARG A 140 23.39 0.43 -19.33
N THR A 141 23.14 0.18 -20.61
CA THR A 141 22.14 0.94 -21.36
C THR A 141 20.72 0.51 -20.97
N PRO A 142 19.70 1.38 -21.15
CA PRO A 142 18.31 0.98 -20.99
C PRO A 142 17.92 -0.24 -21.84
N ASP A 143 18.47 -0.40 -23.05
CA ASP A 143 18.25 -1.60 -23.88
C ASP A 143 18.76 -2.87 -23.18
N GLN A 144 20.00 -2.87 -22.69
CA GLN A 144 20.58 -4.01 -21.98
C GLN A 144 19.75 -4.42 -20.75
N VAL A 145 19.26 -3.43 -19.98
CA VAL A 145 18.42 -3.68 -18.81
C VAL A 145 17.05 -4.25 -19.21
N LEU A 146 16.40 -3.69 -20.24
CA LEU A 146 15.08 -4.15 -20.68
C LEU A 146 15.13 -5.50 -21.41
N ASP A 147 16.22 -5.83 -22.11
CA ASP A 147 16.47 -7.16 -22.67
C ASP A 147 16.67 -8.22 -21.56
N ALA A 148 17.39 -7.83 -20.49
CA ALA A 148 17.53 -8.66 -19.29
C ALA A 148 16.19 -8.88 -18.59
N TRP A 149 15.38 -7.84 -18.40
CA TRP A 149 14.01 -7.94 -17.86
C TRP A 149 13.13 -8.82 -18.74
N THR A 150 13.19 -8.68 -20.06
CA THR A 150 12.47 -9.56 -21.01
C THR A 150 12.88 -11.02 -20.85
N THR A 151 14.17 -11.28 -20.60
CA THR A 151 14.67 -12.62 -20.28
C THR A 151 14.16 -13.13 -18.93
N LEU A 152 14.10 -12.30 -17.89
CA LEU A 152 13.51 -12.67 -16.60
C LEU A 152 12.02 -13.02 -16.74
N VAL A 153 11.24 -12.20 -17.45
CA VAL A 153 9.82 -12.46 -17.69
C VAL A 153 9.62 -13.78 -18.45
N ARG A 154 10.46 -14.07 -19.46
CA ARG A 154 10.46 -15.36 -20.17
C ARG A 154 10.80 -16.53 -19.26
N GLN A 155 11.77 -16.37 -18.35
CA GLN A 155 12.17 -17.40 -17.40
C GLN A 155 11.06 -17.68 -16.36
N ALA A 156 10.39 -16.64 -15.84
CA ALA A 156 9.25 -16.78 -14.94
C ALA A 156 8.06 -17.47 -15.64
N ARG A 157 7.71 -17.02 -16.86
CA ARG A 157 6.63 -17.61 -17.68
C ARG A 157 6.86 -19.06 -18.09
N ALA A 158 8.13 -19.51 -18.10
CA ALA A 158 8.46 -20.92 -18.33
C ALA A 158 8.18 -21.82 -17.12
N VAL A 159 8.03 -21.24 -15.92
CA VAL A 159 7.67 -21.95 -14.68
C VAL A 159 6.16 -21.84 -14.42
N ASP A 160 5.58 -20.65 -14.56
CA ASP A 160 4.14 -20.42 -14.51
C ASP A 160 3.72 -19.47 -15.65
N PRO A 161 3.01 -19.95 -16.70
CA PRO A 161 2.58 -19.12 -17.82
C PRO A 161 1.51 -18.08 -17.43
N HIS A 162 0.98 -18.11 -16.20
CA HIS A 162 0.03 -17.14 -15.65
C HIS A 162 0.64 -16.20 -14.60
N VAL A 163 1.97 -16.25 -14.39
CA VAL A 163 2.66 -15.37 -13.44
C VAL A 163 2.34 -13.90 -13.73
N VAL A 164 2.00 -13.12 -12.70
CA VAL A 164 1.76 -11.69 -12.81
C VAL A 164 3.04 -10.93 -12.45
N LEU A 165 3.46 -10.02 -13.31
CA LEU A 165 4.65 -9.21 -13.09
C LEU A 165 4.22 -7.83 -12.63
N VAL A 166 4.81 -7.32 -11.55
CA VAL A 166 4.64 -5.94 -11.09
C VAL A 166 6.02 -5.29 -11.12
N VAL A 167 6.26 -4.41 -12.09
CA VAL A 167 7.58 -3.86 -12.39
C VAL A 167 7.68 -2.39 -11.96
N ALA A 168 8.79 -2.03 -11.34
CA ALA A 168 9.05 -0.66 -10.93
C ALA A 168 9.59 0.17 -12.10
N GLN A 169 9.12 1.41 -12.26
CA GLN A 169 10.07 2.49 -12.53
C GLN A 169 10.85 2.66 -11.23
N ILE A 170 12.17 2.37 -11.25
CA ILE A 170 12.98 2.28 -10.03
C ILE A 170 13.13 3.64 -9.36
N ILE A 171 13.41 3.65 -8.05
CA ILE A 171 13.76 4.88 -7.34
C ILE A 171 14.98 5.57 -8.00
N PRO A 172 15.12 6.91 -7.93
CA PRO A 172 16.27 7.61 -8.45
C PRO A 172 17.59 7.13 -7.84
N VAL A 173 18.57 6.82 -8.69
CA VAL A 173 19.94 6.47 -8.27
C VAL A 173 20.78 7.75 -8.30
N ALA A 174 21.09 8.31 -7.13
CA ALA A 174 21.79 9.59 -6.99
C ALA A 174 22.93 9.59 -5.93
N PRO A 175 23.82 8.58 -5.89
CA PRO A 175 24.95 8.59 -4.96
C PRO A 175 25.97 9.66 -5.36
N PRO A 176 26.71 10.25 -4.39
CA PRO A 176 27.71 11.29 -4.67
C PRO A 176 28.86 10.79 -5.57
N THR A 177 29.05 9.48 -5.69
CA THR A 177 30.07 8.84 -6.54
C THR A 177 29.61 8.56 -7.97
N CYS A 178 28.37 8.90 -8.36
CA CYS A 178 27.86 8.70 -9.73
C CYS A 178 27.00 9.87 -10.22
N ALA A 179 27.64 10.95 -10.68
CA ALA A 179 26.96 12.13 -11.21
C ALA A 179 26.03 11.84 -12.42
N GLN A 180 26.29 10.79 -13.19
CA GLN A 180 25.47 10.40 -14.35
C GLN A 180 24.30 9.48 -14.00
N CYS A 181 24.25 8.90 -12.80
CA CYS A 181 23.22 7.94 -12.42
C CYS A 181 21.78 8.50 -12.45
N PRO A 182 21.49 9.75 -12.05
CA PRO A 182 20.13 10.30 -12.12
C PRO A 182 19.55 10.31 -13.53
N GLU A 183 20.33 10.75 -14.53
CA GLU A 183 19.87 10.80 -15.92
C GLU A 183 19.85 9.41 -16.59
N ARG A 184 20.75 8.49 -16.21
CA ARG A 184 20.64 7.07 -16.61
C ARG A 184 19.37 6.42 -16.06
N THR A 185 19.01 6.71 -14.81
CA THR A 185 17.76 6.24 -14.19
C THR A 185 16.55 6.83 -14.91
N ARG A 186 16.56 8.13 -15.21
CA ARG A 186 15.51 8.79 -16.01
C ARG A 186 15.34 8.10 -17.38
N ALA A 187 16.44 7.83 -18.08
CA ALA A 187 16.43 7.21 -19.41
C ALA A 187 15.88 5.77 -19.38
N LEU A 188 16.14 5.01 -18.32
CA LEU A 188 15.52 3.70 -18.10
C LEU A 188 14.02 3.85 -17.80
N ASN A 189 13.67 4.62 -16.77
CA ASN A 189 12.29 4.77 -16.29
C ASN A 189 11.34 5.34 -17.35
N ALA A 190 11.82 6.20 -18.26
CA ALA A 190 11.03 6.70 -19.38
C ALA A 190 10.57 5.60 -20.35
N ARG A 191 11.26 4.45 -20.40
CA ARG A 191 10.98 3.34 -21.31
C ARG A 191 10.17 2.20 -20.68
N VAL A 192 10.17 2.08 -19.34
CA VAL A 192 9.48 1.01 -18.62
C VAL A 192 7.99 0.89 -18.98
N PRO A 193 7.17 1.97 -19.06
CA PRO A 193 5.75 1.85 -19.40
C PRO A 193 5.49 1.23 -20.78
N ALA A 194 6.24 1.67 -21.81
CA ALA A 194 6.10 1.15 -23.17
C ALA A 194 6.61 -0.30 -23.29
N TRP A 195 7.72 -0.62 -22.62
CA TRP A 195 8.24 -1.99 -22.55
C TRP A 195 7.27 -2.94 -21.85
N ALA A 196 6.68 -2.52 -20.73
CA ALA A 196 5.71 -3.32 -19.99
C ALA A 196 4.46 -3.59 -20.83
N ALA A 197 3.91 -2.56 -21.49
CA ALA A 197 2.77 -2.71 -22.39
C ALA A 197 3.04 -3.68 -23.55
N ALA A 198 4.24 -3.64 -24.15
CA ALA A 198 4.65 -4.54 -25.22
C ALA A 198 4.94 -5.98 -24.75
N THR A 199 5.31 -6.16 -23.48
CA THR A 199 5.66 -7.47 -22.88
C THR A 199 4.46 -8.15 -22.21
N SER A 200 3.43 -7.38 -21.84
CA SER A 200 2.21 -7.84 -21.17
C SER A 200 1.35 -8.74 -22.06
N THR A 201 0.71 -9.75 -21.47
CA THR A 201 -0.31 -10.57 -22.15
C THR A 201 -1.54 -10.71 -21.25
N ALA A 202 -2.67 -11.13 -21.82
CA ALA A 202 -3.89 -11.37 -21.04
C ALA A 202 -3.72 -12.50 -20.00
N ALA A 203 -2.87 -13.50 -20.29
CA ALA A 203 -2.60 -14.62 -19.39
C ALA A 203 -1.56 -14.29 -18.31
N SER A 204 -0.56 -13.47 -18.64
CA SER A 204 0.52 -13.05 -17.74
C SER A 204 0.73 -11.54 -17.86
N PRO A 205 -0.07 -10.73 -17.14
CA PRO A 205 0.02 -9.27 -17.22
C PRO A 205 1.32 -8.73 -16.63
N VAL A 206 1.81 -7.63 -17.22
CA VAL A 206 2.90 -6.81 -16.67
C VAL A 206 2.31 -5.47 -16.23
N LEU A 207 2.21 -5.26 -14.92
CA LEU A 207 1.74 -4.03 -14.28
C LEU A 207 2.93 -3.13 -13.94
N VAL A 208 2.77 -1.81 -14.04
CA VAL A 208 3.85 -0.83 -13.75
C VAL A 208 3.56 -0.06 -12.47
N VAL A 209 4.60 0.14 -11.66
CA VAL A 209 4.58 0.92 -10.41
C VAL A 209 5.60 2.03 -10.49
N ASP A 210 5.18 3.27 -10.22
CA ASP A 210 6.06 4.44 -10.28
C ASP A 210 6.68 4.75 -8.90
N HIS A 211 7.90 4.26 -8.66
CA HIS A 211 8.69 4.65 -7.48
C HIS A 211 9.58 5.89 -7.74
N TRP A 212 9.48 6.51 -8.91
CA TRP A 212 10.30 7.66 -9.30
C TRP A 212 9.60 8.99 -8.97
N THR A 213 8.32 9.15 -9.33
CA THR A 213 7.61 10.42 -9.18
C THR A 213 7.41 10.80 -7.71
N GLY A 214 7.91 11.98 -7.33
CA GLY A 214 7.81 12.49 -5.96
C GLY A 214 8.79 11.86 -4.96
N TRP A 215 9.74 11.05 -5.44
CA TRP A 215 10.91 10.62 -4.68
C TRP A 215 11.96 11.73 -4.65
N ASP A 216 12.55 11.96 -3.47
CA ASP A 216 13.68 12.85 -3.27
C ASP A 216 14.80 12.04 -2.60
N PRO A 217 15.92 11.74 -3.30
CA PRO A 217 17.02 10.96 -2.73
C PRO A 217 17.56 11.54 -1.41
N ALA A 218 17.60 12.87 -1.25
CA ALA A 218 18.11 13.49 -0.03
C ALA A 218 17.13 13.37 1.15
N ARG A 219 15.82 13.18 0.88
CA ARG A 219 14.77 12.99 1.89
C ARG A 219 14.48 11.53 2.19
N ASP A 220 14.55 10.65 1.18
CA ASP A 220 14.01 9.29 1.24
C ASP A 220 15.10 8.19 1.31
N THR A 221 16.39 8.53 1.13
CA THR A 221 17.53 7.59 1.18
C THR A 221 18.64 8.03 2.13
N THR A 222 19.49 7.10 2.56
CA THR A 222 20.64 7.38 3.44
C THR A 222 21.88 7.87 2.68
N ASP A 223 22.07 7.42 1.45
CA ASP A 223 23.31 7.58 0.67
C ASP A 223 23.09 8.03 -0.79
N GLY A 224 21.85 8.42 -1.13
CA GLY A 224 21.42 8.70 -2.50
C GLY A 224 20.87 7.48 -3.25
N VAL A 225 20.82 6.29 -2.63
CA VAL A 225 20.40 5.03 -3.25
C VAL A 225 19.54 4.17 -2.34
N HIS A 226 19.99 3.87 -1.13
CA HIS A 226 19.31 2.93 -0.22
C HIS A 226 18.27 3.66 0.65
N PRO A 227 16.98 3.28 0.58
CA PRO A 227 15.95 3.89 1.41
C PRO A 227 16.22 3.74 2.91
N HIS A 228 15.77 4.72 3.70
CA HIS A 228 15.60 4.57 5.15
C HIS A 228 14.10 4.41 5.48
N GLU A 229 13.70 4.49 6.76
CA GLU A 229 12.33 4.23 7.24
C GLU A 229 11.23 4.96 6.45
N GLY A 230 11.45 6.25 6.13
CA GLY A 230 10.51 7.06 5.36
C GLY A 230 10.42 6.63 3.89
N GLY A 231 11.56 6.32 3.27
CA GLY A 231 11.61 5.77 1.92
C GLY A 231 11.00 4.37 1.83
N PHE A 232 11.23 3.50 2.84
CA PHE A 232 10.59 2.18 2.91
C PHE A 232 9.07 2.28 3.03
N ALA A 233 8.55 3.21 3.84
CA ALA A 233 7.11 3.46 3.95
C ALA A 233 6.53 3.98 2.63
N ARG A 234 7.23 4.88 1.93
CA ARG A 234 6.87 5.33 0.58
C ARG A 234 6.82 4.17 -0.41
N MET A 235 7.86 3.34 -0.48
CA MET A 235 7.89 2.18 -1.38
C MET A 235 6.76 1.20 -1.10
N ALA A 236 6.50 0.86 0.17
CA ALA A 236 5.40 -0.04 0.53
C ALA A 236 4.04 0.50 0.08
N ALA A 237 3.78 1.79 0.30
CA ALA A 237 2.55 2.46 -0.13
C ALA A 237 2.39 2.51 -1.67
N THR A 238 3.49 2.73 -2.41
CA THR A 238 3.47 2.73 -3.89
C THR A 238 3.23 1.33 -4.44
N TRP A 239 3.83 0.28 -3.85
CA TRP A 239 3.60 -1.11 -4.26
C TRP A 239 2.17 -1.57 -4.02
N TYR A 240 1.62 -1.29 -2.83
CA TYR A 240 0.38 -1.87 -2.32
C TYR A 240 -0.79 -1.95 -3.32
N PRO A 241 -1.23 -0.87 -4.02
CA PRO A 241 -2.37 -0.95 -4.92
C PRO A 241 -2.14 -1.88 -6.12
N ALA A 242 -0.94 -1.90 -6.69
CA ALA A 242 -0.61 -2.76 -7.83
C ALA A 242 -0.42 -4.23 -7.40
N VAL A 243 0.13 -4.47 -6.20
CA VAL A 243 0.20 -5.81 -5.62
C VAL A 243 -1.20 -6.36 -5.34
N VAL A 244 -2.11 -5.54 -4.78
CA VAL A 244 -3.52 -5.91 -4.60
C VAL A 244 -4.20 -6.26 -5.93
N GLN A 245 -3.92 -5.53 -7.02
CA GLN A 245 -4.41 -5.89 -8.36
C GLN A 245 -3.82 -7.23 -8.83
N ALA A 246 -2.51 -7.44 -8.68
CA ALA A 246 -1.84 -8.68 -9.06
C ALA A 246 -2.35 -9.91 -8.28
N LEU A 247 -2.62 -9.77 -6.98
CA LEU A 247 -3.19 -10.81 -6.13
C LEU A 247 -4.60 -11.24 -6.59
N ARG A 248 -5.40 -10.33 -7.15
CA ARG A 248 -6.71 -10.68 -7.75
C ARG A 248 -6.53 -11.43 -9.05
N ILE A 249 -5.67 -10.93 -9.95
CA ILE A 249 -5.36 -11.59 -11.24
C ILE A 249 -4.84 -13.02 -11.01
N ALA A 250 -3.88 -13.19 -10.09
CA ALA A 250 -3.31 -14.50 -9.75
C ALA A 250 -4.32 -15.48 -9.11
N ARG A 251 -5.47 -14.99 -8.62
CA ARG A 251 -6.60 -15.78 -8.12
C ARG A 251 -7.73 -15.95 -9.16
N GLY A 252 -7.54 -15.49 -10.40
CA GLY A 252 -8.57 -15.50 -11.45
C GLY A 252 -9.76 -14.58 -11.17
N GLN A 253 -9.59 -13.59 -10.30
CA GLN A 253 -10.60 -12.61 -9.93
C GLN A 253 -10.53 -11.38 -10.85
N ASP A 254 -11.61 -10.60 -10.89
CA ASP A 254 -11.60 -9.28 -11.53
C ASP A 254 -10.42 -8.44 -10.96
N PRO A 255 -9.48 -7.94 -11.80
CA PRO A 255 -8.39 -7.09 -11.33
C PRO A 255 -8.88 -5.86 -10.56
N GLY A 256 -10.08 -5.36 -10.86
CA GLY A 256 -10.56 -4.05 -10.45
C GLY A 256 -9.91 -2.93 -11.27
N PRO A 257 -10.17 -1.65 -10.90
CA PRO A 257 -9.68 -0.51 -11.66
C PRO A 257 -8.15 -0.44 -11.66
N THR A 258 -7.55 -0.32 -12.84
CA THR A 258 -6.11 -0.10 -13.00
C THR A 258 -5.68 1.20 -12.31
N PRO A 259 -4.71 1.17 -11.38
CA PRO A 259 -4.18 2.38 -10.77
C PRO A 259 -3.50 3.21 -11.86
N THR A 260 -4.12 4.32 -12.24
CA THR A 260 -3.62 5.17 -13.33
C THR A 260 -2.56 6.12 -12.79
N VAL A 261 -1.28 5.87 -13.09
CA VAL A 261 -0.21 6.84 -12.88
C VAL A 261 -0.32 7.93 -13.95
N THR A 262 -0.97 9.04 -13.60
CA THR A 262 -1.00 10.22 -14.47
C THR A 262 0.32 10.99 -14.34
N SER A 263 1.23 10.75 -15.28
CA SER A 263 2.43 11.58 -15.46
C SER A 263 2.02 12.98 -15.94
N GLY A 264 2.03 13.95 -15.03
CA GLY A 264 1.83 15.36 -15.37
C GLY A 264 2.98 15.87 -16.26
N PRO A 265 2.71 16.55 -17.39
CA PRO A 265 3.77 17.01 -18.27
C PRO A 265 4.58 18.16 -17.64
N THR A 266 5.90 18.08 -17.77
CA THR A 266 6.85 19.11 -17.33
C THR A 266 6.54 20.45 -18.02
N ALA A 267 6.27 21.50 -17.25
CA ALA A 267 6.04 22.84 -17.78
C ALA A 267 7.37 23.57 -18.07
N THR A 268 7.64 23.84 -19.34
CA THR A 268 8.71 24.76 -19.78
C THR A 268 8.25 26.22 -19.62
N PRO A 269 9.00 27.11 -18.95
CA PRO A 269 8.57 28.49 -18.72
C PRO A 269 9.00 29.43 -19.86
N THR A 270 8.05 30.10 -20.54
CA THR A 270 8.28 31.31 -21.37
C THR A 270 6.93 32.04 -21.63
N PRO A 271 6.90 33.29 -22.13
CA PRO A 271 6.40 34.43 -21.35
C PRO A 271 4.98 34.90 -21.72
N THR A 272 4.37 35.66 -20.80
CA THR A 272 2.98 36.17 -20.85
C THR A 272 2.71 37.23 -21.92
N PRO A 273 1.62 37.10 -22.70
CA PRO A 273 0.92 38.22 -23.35
C PRO A 273 -0.54 38.40 -22.86
N THR A 274 -1.02 39.64 -22.98
CA THR A 274 -2.34 40.16 -22.54
C THR A 274 -3.51 39.68 -23.43
N PRO A 275 -4.73 39.44 -22.89
CA PRO A 275 -5.79 38.70 -23.61
C PRO A 275 -6.74 39.55 -24.47
N THR A 276 -7.37 38.90 -25.45
CA THR A 276 -8.66 39.29 -26.07
C THR A 276 -9.44 38.01 -26.41
N ALA A 277 -10.76 38.00 -26.19
CA ALA A 277 -11.57 36.78 -26.09
C ALA A 277 -12.43 36.45 -27.32
N THR A 278 -12.72 35.16 -27.52
CA THR A 278 -13.89 34.60 -28.25
C THR A 278 -14.07 33.11 -27.81
N PRO A 279 -15.30 32.56 -27.64
CA PRO A 279 -15.52 31.35 -26.83
C PRO A 279 -15.75 30.04 -27.62
N THR A 280 -15.41 28.88 -27.01
CA THR A 280 -15.89 27.47 -27.24
C THR A 280 -14.89 26.51 -26.53
N PRO A 281 -15.23 25.28 -26.04
CA PRO A 281 -16.51 24.68 -25.64
C PRO A 281 -16.58 24.41 -24.11
N THR A 282 -17.72 23.88 -23.62
CA THR A 282 -17.91 23.50 -22.20
C THR A 282 -17.09 22.26 -21.81
N ALA A 283 -16.18 22.41 -20.86
CA ALA A 283 -15.39 21.32 -20.29
C ALA A 283 -16.02 20.72 -19.02
N THR A 284 -16.00 19.39 -18.91
CA THR A 284 -16.25 18.68 -17.64
C THR A 284 -15.08 18.91 -16.69
N ALA A 285 -15.34 19.22 -15.42
CA ALA A 285 -14.32 19.67 -14.48
C ALA A 285 -13.29 18.59 -14.11
N THR A 286 -12.02 18.84 -14.47
CA THR A 286 -10.85 18.20 -13.85
C THR A 286 -10.69 18.72 -12.41
N PRO A 287 -10.53 17.85 -11.38
CA PRO A 287 -10.40 18.31 -10.01
C PRO A 287 -9.08 19.06 -9.79
N THR A 288 -9.17 20.34 -9.44
CA THR A 288 -8.02 21.13 -8.96
C THR A 288 -7.56 20.60 -7.60
N PRO A 289 -6.25 20.42 -7.34
CA PRO A 289 -5.77 20.11 -5.99
C PRO A 289 -6.08 21.28 -5.06
N SER A 290 -7.12 21.12 -4.23
CA SER A 290 -7.58 22.16 -3.30
C SER A 290 -6.70 22.18 -2.05
N ALA A 291 -5.68 23.03 -2.07
CA ALA A 291 -4.94 23.39 -0.86
C ALA A 291 -5.88 24.12 0.10
N THR A 292 -6.09 23.56 1.30
CA THR A 292 -6.91 24.21 2.34
C THR A 292 -6.10 25.33 3.00
N ALA A 293 -6.77 26.43 3.36
CA ALA A 293 -6.14 27.63 3.91
C ALA A 293 -5.19 27.33 5.10
N PRO A 294 -4.04 28.02 5.22
CA PRO A 294 -3.11 27.80 6.31
C PRO A 294 -3.78 28.13 7.65
N SER A 295 -3.59 27.27 8.64
CA SER A 295 -3.93 27.61 10.03
C SER A 295 -2.99 28.71 10.57
N PRO A 296 -3.45 29.49 11.56
CA PRO A 296 -2.58 30.26 12.43
C PRO A 296 -1.44 29.40 12.98
N GLY A 297 -0.32 30.03 13.29
CA GLY A 297 0.83 29.39 13.92
C GLY A 297 0.56 29.08 15.39
N ASP A 298 -0.34 28.13 15.65
CA ASP A 298 -0.65 27.65 17.00
C ASP A 298 0.51 26.76 17.48
N GLU A 299 0.96 26.97 18.72
CA GLU A 299 1.84 26.07 19.48
C GLU A 299 3.11 25.58 18.74
N GLY A 300 3.76 26.45 17.96
CA GLY A 300 5.11 26.25 17.47
C GLY A 300 5.25 25.46 16.16
N CYS A 301 4.16 25.02 15.53
CA CYS A 301 4.19 24.43 14.19
C CYS A 301 2.95 24.75 13.35
N ARG A 302 3.01 24.46 12.05
CA ARG A 302 1.90 24.58 11.09
C ARG A 302 1.68 23.23 10.42
N ALA A 303 0.43 22.85 10.23
CA ALA A 303 0.04 21.70 9.39
C ALA A 303 -0.77 22.16 8.17
N THR A 304 -0.64 21.48 7.03
CA THR A 304 -1.48 21.72 5.85
C THR A 304 -1.74 20.41 5.10
N THR A 305 -3.02 20.10 4.86
CA THR A 305 -3.46 18.91 4.11
C THR A 305 -3.50 19.20 2.62
N THR A 306 -2.98 18.27 1.83
CA THR A 306 -3.19 18.17 0.38
C THR A 306 -3.81 16.82 0.08
N VAL A 307 -5.02 16.79 -0.49
CA VAL A 307 -5.60 15.55 -1.04
C VAL A 307 -4.84 15.22 -2.33
N VAL A 308 -4.26 14.03 -2.39
CA VAL A 308 -3.38 13.56 -3.48
C VAL A 308 -4.17 12.77 -4.52
N SER A 309 -5.13 11.95 -4.07
CA SER A 309 -5.97 11.12 -4.94
C SER A 309 -7.30 10.78 -4.27
N THR A 310 -8.33 10.50 -5.07
CA THR A 310 -9.70 10.22 -4.62
C THR A 310 -10.36 9.17 -5.51
N TRP A 311 -11.13 8.26 -4.94
CA TRP A 311 -11.89 7.23 -5.65
C TRP A 311 -13.23 6.94 -4.93
N PRO A 312 -14.17 6.20 -5.53
CA PRO A 312 -15.41 5.83 -4.86
C PRO A 312 -15.14 5.08 -3.54
N GLY A 313 -15.47 5.72 -2.42
CA GLY A 313 -15.31 5.16 -1.08
C GLY A 313 -13.94 5.39 -0.39
N GLY A 314 -13.00 6.13 -0.99
CA GLY A 314 -11.75 6.47 -0.31
C GLY A 314 -10.88 7.53 -1.00
N TRP A 315 -9.82 7.94 -0.32
CA TRP A 315 -8.90 8.99 -0.78
C TRP A 315 -7.56 8.89 -0.06
N VAL A 316 -6.51 9.44 -0.65
CA VAL A 316 -5.19 9.66 -0.02
C VAL A 316 -4.96 11.15 0.16
N ALA A 317 -4.43 11.54 1.32
CA ALA A 317 -3.89 12.87 1.55
C ALA A 317 -2.51 12.83 2.21
N THR A 318 -1.72 13.86 1.93
CA THR A 318 -0.48 14.19 2.63
C THR A 318 -0.75 15.35 3.57
N VAL A 319 -0.20 15.33 4.78
CA VAL A 319 -0.15 16.50 5.67
C VAL A 319 1.31 16.92 5.82
N ARG A 320 1.62 18.11 5.33
CA ARG A 320 2.92 18.75 5.53
C ARG A 320 2.92 19.47 6.87
N VAL A 321 3.84 19.07 7.75
CA VAL A 321 4.08 19.71 9.04
C VAL A 321 5.35 20.55 8.93
N THR A 322 5.28 21.82 9.32
CA THR A 322 6.37 22.80 9.27
C THR A 322 6.59 23.37 10.67
N ALA A 323 7.81 23.31 11.19
CA ALA A 323 8.17 23.96 12.45
C ALA A 323 8.13 25.49 12.31
N GLY A 324 7.85 26.18 13.42
CA GLY A 324 7.89 27.64 13.49
C GLY A 324 9.31 28.21 13.50
N ALA A 325 9.47 29.38 14.13
CA ALA A 325 10.77 30.05 14.24
C ALA A 325 11.78 29.36 15.20
N ALA A 326 11.35 28.31 15.91
CA ALA A 326 12.17 27.53 16.83
C ALA A 326 12.20 26.05 16.40
N PRO A 327 13.28 25.31 16.70
CA PRO A 327 13.31 23.86 16.51
C PRO A 327 12.34 23.15 17.46
N VAL A 328 11.82 22.01 17.01
CA VAL A 328 10.86 21.18 17.76
C VAL A 328 11.41 19.76 17.87
N ALA A 329 11.12 19.08 18.97
CA ALA A 329 11.50 17.67 19.20
C ALA A 329 10.39 16.67 18.80
N GLY A 330 9.17 17.17 18.61
CA GLY A 330 8.00 16.37 18.23
C GLY A 330 6.87 17.27 17.75
N TRP A 331 5.85 16.67 17.15
CA TRP A 331 4.64 17.36 16.72
C TRP A 331 3.43 16.45 16.74
N ARG A 332 2.26 17.06 16.95
CA ARG A 332 0.96 16.42 16.88
C ARG A 332 0.01 17.28 16.05
N VAL A 333 -0.76 16.64 15.16
CA VAL A 333 -1.73 17.27 14.26
C VAL A 333 -3.13 16.84 14.67
N LEU A 334 -4.01 17.82 14.90
CA LEU A 334 -5.38 17.64 15.39
C LEU A 334 -6.38 18.24 14.40
N PRO A 335 -7.51 17.57 14.09
CA PRO A 335 -8.62 18.18 13.38
C PRO A 335 -9.31 19.25 14.25
N VAL A 336 -9.83 20.31 13.63
CA VAL A 336 -10.51 21.43 14.30
C VAL A 336 -11.89 21.63 13.67
N GLY A 337 -12.92 21.72 14.51
CA GLY A 337 -14.28 22.11 14.09
C GLY A 337 -15.10 21.02 13.40
N GLY A 338 -14.66 19.75 13.45
CA GLY A 338 -15.39 18.62 12.89
C GLY A 338 -14.85 17.28 13.41
N PRO A 339 -15.53 16.15 13.11
CA PRO A 339 -15.02 14.83 13.44
C PRO A 339 -13.67 14.57 12.75
N ALA A 340 -12.83 13.75 13.36
CA ALA A 340 -11.61 13.28 12.71
C ALA A 340 -11.96 12.52 11.42
N PRO A 341 -11.16 12.64 10.34
CA PRO A 341 -11.39 11.85 9.14
C PRO A 341 -11.34 10.36 9.49
N ALA A 342 -12.21 9.56 8.88
CA ALA A 342 -12.21 8.11 9.07
C ALA A 342 -10.97 7.50 8.39
N VAL A 343 -9.85 7.44 9.12
CA VAL A 343 -8.58 6.92 8.63
C VAL A 343 -8.67 5.41 8.46
N ALA A 344 -8.34 4.90 7.26
CA ALA A 344 -8.11 3.49 7.01
C ALA A 344 -6.67 3.09 7.35
N HIS A 345 -5.70 3.88 6.89
CA HIS A 345 -4.26 3.66 7.08
C HIS A 345 -3.53 5.01 7.18
N ALA A 346 -2.40 5.06 7.87
CA ALA A 346 -1.52 6.23 7.93
C ALA A 346 -0.05 5.80 7.99
N TRP A 347 0.84 6.68 7.51
CA TRP A 347 2.28 6.47 7.49
C TRP A 347 3.03 7.74 7.89
N ASN A 348 4.24 7.55 8.41
CA ASN A 348 5.09 8.58 9.04
C ASN A 348 4.41 9.29 10.24
N ALA A 349 3.33 8.70 10.77
CA ALA A 349 2.63 9.14 11.97
C ALA A 349 1.84 7.97 12.58
N SER A 350 1.61 8.00 13.89
CA SER A 350 0.60 7.16 14.56
C SER A 350 -0.75 7.88 14.62
N VAL A 351 -1.84 7.11 14.63
CA VAL A 351 -3.22 7.63 14.67
C VAL A 351 -3.97 7.02 15.85
N ASP A 352 -4.56 7.87 16.69
CA ASP A 352 -5.31 7.46 17.90
C ASP A 352 -6.80 7.86 17.85
N GLY A 353 -7.31 8.17 16.65
CA GLY A 353 -8.68 8.62 16.42
C GLY A 353 -8.93 10.09 16.76
N SER A 354 -8.04 10.75 17.51
CA SER A 354 -8.12 12.19 17.79
C SER A 354 -7.13 13.04 17.00
N GLY A 355 -6.11 12.43 16.38
CA GLY A 355 -5.16 13.10 15.52
C GLY A 355 -4.03 12.21 15.03
N PHE A 356 -2.98 12.85 14.50
CA PHE A 356 -1.73 12.23 14.06
C PHE A 356 -0.60 12.67 14.98
N THR A 357 0.23 11.73 15.46
CA THR A 357 1.46 12.05 16.20
C THR A 357 2.67 11.63 15.38
N ASN A 358 3.77 12.37 15.45
CA ASN A 358 5.00 12.05 14.73
C ASN A 358 5.46 10.60 14.97
N ALA A 359 6.06 9.99 13.94
CA ALA A 359 6.88 8.80 14.13
C ALA A 359 8.18 9.18 14.86
N ALA A 360 8.86 8.19 15.45
CA ALA A 360 10.08 8.42 16.23
C ALA A 360 11.20 9.15 15.44
N TRP A 361 11.24 8.95 14.12
CA TRP A 361 12.28 9.48 13.22
C TRP A 361 11.95 10.83 12.57
N ASN A 362 10.71 11.35 12.65
CA ASN A 362 10.32 12.63 12.04
C ASN A 362 9.74 13.67 13.01
N GLY A 363 9.80 13.43 14.31
CA GLY A 363 9.39 14.40 15.32
C GLY A 363 10.28 15.63 15.39
N ALA A 364 11.60 15.42 15.31
CA ALA A 364 12.59 16.49 15.40
C ALA A 364 12.68 17.27 14.08
N LEU A 365 12.43 18.59 14.12
CA LEU A 365 12.55 19.49 12.97
C LEU A 365 13.29 20.77 13.40
N GLY A 366 14.23 21.23 12.58
CA GLY A 366 14.83 22.56 12.73
C GLY A 366 13.82 23.69 12.49
N ALA A 367 14.14 24.91 12.91
CA ALA A 367 13.29 26.08 12.66
C ALA A 367 12.97 26.23 11.15
N GLY A 368 11.68 26.38 10.81
CA GLY A 368 11.19 26.43 9.43
C GLY A 368 11.28 25.11 8.63
N ALA A 369 11.95 24.07 9.15
CA ALA A 369 12.03 22.78 8.49
C ALA A 369 10.66 22.08 8.45
N SER A 370 10.50 21.12 7.54
CA SER A 370 9.22 20.44 7.34
C SER A 370 9.38 18.94 7.15
N THR A 371 8.35 18.20 7.54
CA THR A 371 8.18 16.77 7.24
C THR A 371 6.77 16.52 6.70
N GLU A 372 6.52 15.29 6.26
CA GLU A 372 5.25 14.87 5.68
C GLU A 372 4.82 13.53 6.28
N LEU A 373 3.58 13.50 6.77
CA LEU A 373 2.82 12.27 6.98
C LEU A 373 1.82 12.11 5.84
N GLY A 374 1.36 10.87 5.61
CA GLY A 374 0.24 10.64 4.72
C GLY A 374 -0.76 9.66 5.34
N TYR A 375 -1.99 9.71 4.84
CA TYR A 375 -3.04 8.81 5.26
C TYR A 375 -4.06 8.56 4.16
N GLN A 376 -4.71 7.41 4.25
CA GLN A 376 -5.86 7.03 3.47
C GLN A 376 -7.13 7.27 4.29
N GLY A 377 -8.03 8.11 3.79
CA GLY A 377 -9.38 8.29 4.34
C GLY A 377 -10.40 7.35 3.68
N ARG A 378 -11.45 7.01 4.42
CA ARG A 378 -12.65 6.32 3.92
C ARG A 378 -13.72 7.34 3.50
N GLY A 379 -14.57 6.97 2.57
CA GLY A 379 -15.66 7.82 2.05
C GLY A 379 -15.14 8.94 1.15
N SER A 380 -15.80 10.11 1.19
CA SER A 380 -15.38 11.30 0.45
C SER A 380 -14.34 12.13 1.24
N PRO A 381 -13.48 12.92 0.58
CA PRO A 381 -12.56 13.81 1.26
C PRO A 381 -13.28 14.87 2.10
N THR A 382 -12.86 15.02 3.36
CA THR A 382 -13.32 16.09 4.26
C THR A 382 -12.24 17.15 4.40
N THR A 383 -12.54 18.40 4.07
CA THR A 383 -11.64 19.56 4.22
C THR A 383 -11.58 20.04 5.68
N THR A 384 -11.17 19.14 6.58
CA THR A 384 -11.07 19.42 8.00
C THR A 384 -9.86 20.32 8.28
N ARG A 385 -10.08 21.47 8.92
CA ARG A 385 -9.02 22.38 9.37
C ARG A 385 -8.10 21.65 10.35
N LEU A 386 -6.78 21.85 10.24
CA LEU A 386 -5.80 21.23 11.12
C LEU A 386 -5.17 22.24 12.09
N ARG A 387 -5.01 21.86 13.36
CA ARG A 387 -4.13 22.51 14.34
C ARG A 387 -2.87 21.65 14.49
N CYS A 388 -1.72 22.31 14.60
CA CYS A 388 -0.46 21.66 14.94
C CYS A 388 -0.10 22.03 16.38
N VAL A 389 0.54 21.11 17.10
CA VAL A 389 1.06 21.32 18.45
C VAL A 389 2.48 20.77 18.46
N ALA A 390 3.47 21.62 18.70
CA ALA A 390 4.87 21.20 18.78
C ALA A 390 5.27 20.84 20.21
N THR A 391 6.13 19.82 20.34
CA THR A 391 6.93 19.61 21.54
C THR A 391 8.20 20.44 21.39
N PRO A 392 8.47 21.43 22.26
CA PRO A 392 9.69 22.24 22.19
C PRO A 392 10.94 21.35 22.28
N ALA A 393 12.00 21.70 21.54
CA ALA A 393 13.31 21.14 21.81
C ALA A 393 13.87 21.71 23.13
N SER A 394 14.46 20.86 23.96
CA SER A 394 15.16 21.29 25.17
C SER A 394 16.29 22.26 24.82
N ALA A 395 16.40 23.38 25.54
CA ALA A 395 17.62 24.19 25.48
C ALA A 395 18.75 23.42 26.16
N GLY A 396 19.73 22.98 25.37
CA GLY A 396 20.98 22.35 25.83
C GLY A 396 22.11 23.35 26.00
#